data_AF-A0A968BSL3-F1
#
_entry.id   AF-A0A968BSL3-F1
#
_cell.length_a   1.000
_cell.length_b   1.000
_cell.length_c   1.000
_cell.angle_alpha   90.00
_cell.angle_beta   90.00
_cell.angle_gamma   90.00
#
_symmetry.space_group_name_H-M   'P 1'
#
loop_
_entity.id
_entity.type
_entity.pdbx_description
1 polymer ?
#
loop_
_entity_poly.entity_id
_entity_poly.type
_entity_poly.pdbx_seq_one_letter_code
_entity_poly.pdbx_strand_id
1 'polypeptide(L)' 'MATALITGASGGIGEAFARQLAALGKDLVLVARSEEKLNALARELEFQHAVQAHVIVADLAR' A
#
# COMPACT_ATOMS: atom_id res chain seq x y z
N MET A 1 -10.88 -2.86 -14.09
CA MET A 1 -9.56 -3.12 -13.47
C MET A 1 -9.76 -3.44 -12.00
N ALA A 2 -8.88 -4.22 -11.38
CA ALA A 2 -9.02 -4.66 -9.99
C ALA A 2 -7.99 -3.95 -9.10
N THR A 3 -8.43 -3.44 -7.96
CA THR A 3 -7.61 -2.79 -6.91
C THR A 3 -7.28 -3.82 -5.84
N ALA A 4 -6.03 -3.85 -5.37
CA ALA A 4 -5.61 -4.76 -4.31
C ALA A 4 -5.61 -4.09 -2.94
N LEU A 5 -6.26 -4.71 -1.97
CA LEU A 5 -6.25 -4.31 -0.56
C LEU A 5 -5.15 -5.05 0.19
N ILE A 6 -4.27 -4.32 0.87
CA ILE A 6 -3.16 -4.89 1.63
C ILE A 6 -3.23 -4.41 3.07
N THR A 7 -3.44 -5.35 4.00
CA THR A 7 -3.39 -5.11 5.44
C THR A 7 -1.98 -5.38 5.99
N GLY A 8 -1.52 -4.57 6.94
CA GLY A 8 -0.14 -4.63 7.40
C GLY A 8 0.86 -4.10 6.38
N ALA A 9 0.44 -3.17 5.50
CA ALA A 9 1.25 -2.66 4.39
C ALA A 9 2.49 -1.87 4.83
N SER A 10 2.56 -1.41 6.08
CA SER A 10 3.66 -0.56 6.59
C SER A 10 4.97 -1.29 6.89
N GLY A 11 5.14 -2.54 6.44
CA GLY A 11 6.40 -3.27 6.62
C GLY A 11 6.34 -4.76 6.24
N GLY A 12 7.52 -5.37 6.15
CA GLY A 12 7.67 -6.81 5.97
C GLY A 12 7.00 -7.34 4.69
N ILE A 13 6.24 -8.42 4.82
CA ILE A 13 5.59 -9.09 3.68
C ILE A 13 4.53 -8.19 3.03
N GLY A 14 3.77 -7.42 3.81
CA GLY A 14 2.74 -6.52 3.26
C GLY A 14 3.34 -5.45 2.35
N GLU A 15 4.47 -4.86 2.78
CA GLU A 15 5.22 -3.90 1.96
C GLU A 15 5.77 -4.55 0.68
N ALA A 16 6.33 -5.76 0.78
CA ALA A 16 6.86 -6.49 -0.38
C ALA A 16 5.76 -6.79 -1.41
N PHE A 17 4.56 -7.19 -0.97
CA PHE A 17 3.42 -7.39 -1.86
C PHE A 17 2.94 -6.10 -2.50
N ALA A 18 2.91 -4.99 -1.76
CA ALA A 18 2.51 -3.69 -2.31
C ALA A 18 3.41 -3.28 -3.47
N ARG A 19 4.73 -3.44 -3.31
CA ARG A 19 5.73 -3.18 -4.35
C ARG A 19 5.54 -4.08 -5.58
N GLN A 20 5.37 -5.39 -5.38
CA GLN A 20 5.16 -6.31 -6.50
C GLN A 20 3.85 -6.05 -7.24
N LEU A 21 2.76 -5.77 -6.53
CA LEU A 21 1.46 -5.51 -7.16
C LEU A 21 1.44 -4.17 -7.89
N ALA A 22 2.07 -3.13 -7.35
CA ALA A 22 2.26 -1.86 -8.05
C ALA A 22 3.07 -2.04 -9.34
N ALA A 23 4.16 -2.82 -9.31
CA ALA A 23 4.96 -3.14 -10.49
C ALA A 23 4.17 -3.89 -11.59
N LEU A 24 3.08 -4.58 -11.22
CA LEU A 24 2.13 -5.20 -12.15
C LEU A 24 1.01 -4.23 -12.61
N GLY A 25 1.12 -2.94 -12.30
CA GLY A 25 0.18 -1.89 -12.67
C GLY A 25 -1.15 -1.97 -11.92
N LYS A 26 -1.16 -2.48 -10.69
CA LYS A 26 -2.37 -2.53 -9.85
C LYS A 26 -2.46 -1.31 -8.95
N ASP A 27 -3.63 -0.69 -8.91
CA ASP A 27 -3.98 0.26 -7.86
C ASP A 27 -4.09 -0.45 -6.51
N LEU A 28 -3.79 0.27 -5.44
CA LEU A 28 -3.63 -0.27 -4.10
C LEU A 28 -4.45 0.48 -3.06
N VAL A 29 -4.93 -0.26 -2.07
CA VAL A 29 -5.39 0.27 -0.79
C VAL A 29 -4.46 -0.28 0.29
N LEU A 30 -3.72 0.60 0.94
CA LEU A 30 -2.69 0.28 1.94
C LEU A 30 -3.24 0.53 3.35
N VAL A 31 -3.32 -0.52 4.16
CA VAL A 31 -3.86 -0.46 5.52
C VAL A 31 -2.82 -0.83 6.55
N ALA A 32 -2.58 0.03 7.53
CA ALA A 32 -1.76 -0.24 8.71
C ALA A 32 -1.96 0.83 9.79
N ARG A 33 -1.26 0.69 10.92
CA ARG A 33 -1.33 1.64 12.05
C ARG A 33 -0.45 2.88 11.88
N SER A 34 0.63 2.79 11.09
CA SER A 34 1.60 3.87 10.94
C SER A 34 1.33 4.68 9.69
N GLU A 35 0.66 5.83 9.85
CA GLU A 35 0.33 6.75 8.77
C GLU A 35 1.56 7.22 7.99
N GLU A 36 2.63 7.60 8.70
CA GLU A 36 3.88 8.07 8.08
C GLU A 36 4.47 7.02 7.12
N LYS A 37 4.55 5.76 7.56
CA LYS A 37 5.06 4.67 6.72
C LYS A 37 4.15 4.39 5.53
N LEU A 38 2.83 4.44 5.72
CA LEU A 38 1.87 4.24 4.63
C LEU A 38 1.98 5.35 3.58
N ASN A 39 2.05 6.61 4.00
CA ASN A 39 2.19 7.74 3.09
C ASN A 39 3.52 7.73 2.34
N ALA A 40 4.62 7.34 3.01
CA ALA A 40 5.91 7.16 2.36
C ALA A 40 5.84 6.07 1.28
N LEU A 41 5.26 4.91 1.62
CA LEU A 41 5.06 3.81 0.67
C LEU A 41 4.14 4.21 -0.49
N ALA A 42 3.01 4.86 -0.23
CA ALA A 42 2.07 5.30 -1.26
C ALA A 42 2.76 6.21 -2.28
N ARG A 43 3.44 7.26 -1.82
CA ARG A 43 4.19 8.19 -2.69
C ARG A 43 5.24 7.47 -3.54
N GLU A 44 5.94 6.52 -2.94
CA GLU A 44 6.93 5.72 -3.65
C GLU A 44 6.30 4.91 -4.79
N LEU A 45 5.22 4.19 -4.51
CA LEU A 45 4.56 3.32 -5.48
C LEU A 45 3.90 4.12 -6.61
N GLU A 46 3.25 5.23 -6.29
CA GLU A 46 2.65 6.15 -7.27
C GLU A 46 3.72 6.73 -8.21
N PHE A 47 4.85 7.17 -7.65
CA PHE A 47 5.95 7.73 -8.43
C PHE A 47 6.63 6.70 -9.34
N GLN A 48 6.88 5.47 -8.85
CA GLN A 48 7.62 4.45 -9.60
C GLN A 48 6.77 3.71 -10.65
N HIS A 49 5.47 3.56 -10.42
CA HIS A 49 4.64 2.64 -11.21
C HIS A 49 3.41 3.30 -11.85
N ALA A 50 3.19 4.61 -11.64
CA ALA A 50 2.02 5.34 -12.16
C ALA A 50 0.67 4.69 -11.78
N VAL A 51 0.62 4.03 -10.62
CA VAL A 51 -0.59 3.49 -10.00
C VAL A 51 -1.19 4.50 -9.02
N GLN A 52 -2.41 4.26 -8.54
CA GLN A 52 -2.98 4.97 -7.40
C GLN A 52 -2.78 4.16 -6.11
N ALA A 53 -2.36 4.80 -5.01
CA ALA A 53 -2.20 4.15 -3.72
C ALA A 53 -2.98 4.87 -2.61
N HIS A 54 -4.16 4.36 -2.27
CA HIS A 54 -4.99 4.92 -1.22
C HIS A 54 -4.55 4.44 0.17
N VAL A 55 -4.40 5.36 1.11
CA VAL A 55 -3.97 5.06 2.49
C VAL A 55 -5.16 5.01 3.44
N ILE A 56 -5.27 3.93 4.21
CA ILE A 56 -6.21 3.81 5.33
C ILE A 56 -5.43 3.51 6.61
N VAL A 57 -5.48 4.43 7.56
CA VAL A 57 -4.88 4.21 8.88
C VAL A 57 -5.88 3.48 9.75
N ALA A 58 -5.59 2.23 10.10
CA ALA A 58 -6.47 1.42 10.93
C ALA A 58 -5.69 0.39 11.77
N ASP A 59 -6.22 0.13 12.96
CA ASP A 59 -5.89 -1.04 13.76
C ASP A 59 -7.01 -2.08 13.57
N LEU A 60 -6.69 -3.22 12.97
CA LEU A 60 -7.69 -4.24 12.62
C LEU A 60 -8.05 -5.18 13.78
N ALA A 61 -7.38 -5.03 14.92
CA ALA A 61 -7.68 -5.80 16.13
C ALA A 61 -8.77 -5.13 17.01
N ARG A 62 -9.40 -4.06 16.55
CA ARG A 62 -10.41 -3.27 17.29
C ARG A 62 -11.67 -3.05 16.47
#